data_AF-A0A1F4Y2U9-F1
#
_entry.id   AF-A0A1F4Y2U9-F1
#
_cell.length_a   1.000
_cell.length_b   1.000
_cell.length_c   1.000
_cell.angle_alpha   90.00
_cell.angle_beta   90.00
_cell.angle_gamma   90.00
#
_symmetry.space_group_name_H-M   'P 1'
#
loop_
_entity.id
_entity.type
_entity.pdbx_description
1 polymer ?
#
loop_
_entity_poly.entity_id
_entity_poly.type
_entity_poly.pdbx_seq_one_letter_code
_entity_poly.pdbx_strand_id
1 'polypeptide(L)'
;MPLIAIAIIIAVAVGGGSAAVAQTALPDSAIWNFKAYVSEQVQTEFAFGENAKADMDLYVIEVRLSEAERLISDSRLDAAVCKKIENSLNARVASLERRIARLREHGDFTAAADIAWRFQAAAAAHAALLSEAQANAEAGGSAAQKAVLGAFAERTRAMLDIASGISADASAAAADAF
;
A
#
# COMPACT_ATOMS: atom_id res chain seq x y z
N MET A 1 -24.05 32.18 -5.79
CA MET A 1 -23.52 30.87 -5.38
C MET A 1 -24.21 29.67 -6.06
N PRO A 2 -24.46 29.64 -7.39
CA PRO A 2 -24.92 28.41 -8.08
C PRO A 2 -23.76 27.60 -8.70
N LEU A 3 -22.59 28.23 -8.90
CA LEU A 3 -21.47 27.63 -9.64
C LEU A 3 -20.76 26.50 -8.87
N ILE A 4 -20.72 26.59 -7.53
CA ILE A 4 -20.12 25.57 -6.65
C ILE A 4 -21.00 24.32 -6.60
N ALA A 5 -22.32 24.48 -6.56
CA ALA A 5 -23.26 23.36 -6.57
C ALA A 5 -23.22 22.59 -7.91
N ILE A 6 -23.09 23.30 -9.03
CA ILE A 6 -22.95 22.69 -10.36
C ILE A 6 -21.61 21.94 -10.50
N ALA A 7 -20.52 22.46 -9.94
CA ALA A 7 -19.22 21.78 -9.92
C ALA A 7 -19.26 20.46 -9.11
N ILE A 8 -19.96 20.44 -7.98
CA ILE A 8 -20.14 19.24 -7.15
C ILE A 8 -21.05 18.22 -7.87
N ILE A 9 -22.11 18.67 -8.54
CA ILE A 9 -23.02 17.78 -9.30
C ILE A 9 -22.32 17.19 -10.53
N ILE A 10 -21.46 17.94 -11.22
CA ILE A 10 -20.66 17.42 -12.34
C ILE A 10 -19.57 16.45 -11.83
N ALA A 11 -18.93 16.73 -10.69
CA ALA A 11 -17.98 15.81 -10.07
C ALA A 11 -18.63 14.48 -9.64
N VAL A 12 -19.90 14.51 -9.20
CA VAL A 12 -20.67 13.30 -8.85
C VAL A 12 -21.20 12.59 -10.10
N ALA A 13 -21.67 13.33 -11.11
CA ALA A 13 -22.20 12.76 -12.36
C ALA A 13 -21.13 12.12 -13.26
N VAL A 14 -19.89 12.62 -13.21
CA VAL A 14 -18.72 11.98 -13.83
C VAL A 14 -18.07 10.97 -12.87
N GLY A 15 -18.22 11.16 -11.55
CA GLY A 15 -17.62 10.36 -10.49
C GLY A 15 -18.23 8.96 -10.30
N GLY A 16 -19.49 8.72 -10.67
CA GLY A 16 -20.12 7.40 -10.52
C GLY A 16 -19.47 6.30 -11.38
N GLY A 17 -19.00 6.63 -12.59
CA GLY A 17 -18.31 5.70 -13.48
C GLY A 17 -16.78 5.75 -13.37
N SER A 18 -16.21 6.94 -13.18
CA SER A 18 -14.75 7.13 -13.13
C SER A 18 -14.12 6.74 -11.79
N ALA A 19 -14.82 6.84 -10.66
CA ALA A 19 -14.31 6.38 -9.37
C ALA A 19 -14.17 4.85 -9.32
N ALA A 20 -15.11 4.11 -9.94
CA ALA A 20 -15.02 2.65 -10.08
C ALA A 20 -13.84 2.22 -10.95
N VAL A 21 -13.56 2.94 -12.05
CA VAL A 21 -12.41 2.67 -12.92
C VAL A 21 -11.09 3.09 -12.27
N ALA A 22 -11.07 4.22 -11.54
CA ALA A 22 -9.89 4.70 -10.83
C ALA A 22 -9.40 3.71 -9.77
N GLN A 23 -10.31 3.01 -9.07
CA GLN A 23 -9.92 1.98 -8.11
C GLN A 23 -9.20 0.79 -8.76
N THR A 24 -9.49 0.50 -10.03
CA THR A 24 -8.83 -0.57 -10.81
C THR A 24 -7.60 -0.10 -11.58
N ALA A 25 -7.28 1.20 -11.54
CA ALA A 25 -6.17 1.77 -12.27
C ALA A 25 -4.83 1.17 -11.81
N LEU A 26 -3.98 0.83 -12.78
CA LEU A 26 -2.61 0.37 -12.54
C LEU A 26 -1.61 1.55 -12.69
N PRO A 27 -0.44 1.49 -12.02
CA PRO A 27 0.60 2.54 -12.04
C PRO A 27 1.09 3.03 -13.41
N ASP A 28 0.91 2.23 -14.45
CA ASP A 28 1.24 2.56 -15.84
C ASP A 28 0.12 3.34 -16.56
N SER A 29 -1.07 3.43 -15.96
CA SER A 29 -2.20 4.19 -16.49
C SER A 29 -2.16 5.68 -16.12
N ALA A 30 -2.76 6.52 -16.96
CA ALA A 30 -2.81 7.98 -16.75
C ALA A 30 -3.63 8.41 -15.53
N ILE A 31 -4.67 7.63 -15.18
CA ILE A 31 -5.60 7.94 -14.07
C ILE A 31 -5.10 7.45 -12.71
N TRP A 32 -4.01 6.68 -12.65
CA TRP A 32 -3.49 6.14 -11.38
C TRP A 32 -3.04 7.24 -10.42
N ASN A 33 -2.48 8.34 -10.92
CA ASN A 33 -2.11 9.47 -10.06
C ASN A 33 -3.33 10.03 -9.31
N PHE A 34 -4.51 10.04 -9.94
CA PHE A 34 -5.74 10.46 -9.28
C PHE A 34 -6.18 9.46 -8.21
N LYS A 35 -6.06 8.15 -8.48
CA LYS A 35 -6.30 7.10 -7.48
C LYS A 35 -5.38 7.30 -6.26
N ALA A 36 -4.07 7.31 -6.49
CA ALA A 36 -3.03 7.27 -5.48
C ALA A 36 -2.94 8.55 -4.64
N TYR A 37 -3.00 9.72 -5.29
CA TYR A 37 -2.72 11.01 -4.64
C TYR A 37 -3.97 11.83 -4.32
N VAL A 38 -5.16 11.39 -4.74
CA VAL A 38 -6.41 12.13 -4.46
C VAL A 38 -7.42 11.21 -3.79
N SER A 39 -7.89 10.17 -4.50
CA SER A 39 -8.99 9.35 -4.02
C SER A 39 -8.67 8.63 -2.71
N GLU A 40 -7.53 7.93 -2.67
CA GLU A 40 -7.11 7.19 -1.48
C GLU A 40 -6.73 8.14 -0.34
N GLN A 41 -6.10 9.29 -0.63
CA GLN A 41 -5.78 10.27 0.41
C GLN A 41 -7.04 10.83 1.07
N VAL A 42 -8.07 11.16 0.28
CA VAL A 42 -9.36 11.60 0.80
C VAL A 42 -9.99 10.50 1.66
N GLN A 43 -9.98 9.25 1.20
CA GLN A 43 -10.50 8.13 1.99
C GLN A 43 -9.75 7.96 3.32
N THR A 44 -8.42 8.03 3.32
CA THR A 44 -7.62 7.97 4.55
C THR A 44 -7.94 9.15 5.47
N GLU A 45 -8.04 10.38 4.96
CA GLU A 45 -8.23 11.54 5.83
C GLU A 45 -9.63 11.62 6.45
N PHE A 46 -10.64 11.08 5.75
CA PHE A 46 -12.01 11.01 6.25
C PHE A 46 -12.30 9.76 7.11
N ALA A 47 -11.38 8.80 7.20
CA ALA A 47 -11.51 7.68 8.13
C ALA A 47 -11.42 8.18 9.59
N PHE A 48 -12.34 7.70 10.43
CA PHE A 48 -12.51 8.21 11.79
C PHE A 48 -11.59 7.48 12.79
N GLY A 49 -10.66 8.24 13.38
CA GLY A 49 -9.72 7.74 14.39
C GLY A 49 -8.46 7.10 13.81
N GLU A 50 -7.41 6.99 14.63
CA GLU A 50 -6.10 6.49 14.17
C GLU A 50 -6.15 5.04 13.69
N ASN A 51 -6.98 4.21 14.30
CA ASN A 51 -7.12 2.81 13.90
C ASN A 51 -7.68 2.68 12.47
N ALA A 52 -8.80 3.35 12.17
CA ALA A 52 -9.39 3.32 10.84
C ALA A 52 -8.48 3.93 9.77
N LYS A 53 -7.70 4.96 10.13
CA LYS A 53 -6.71 5.51 9.21
C LYS A 53 -5.52 4.55 9.00
N ALA A 54 -5.14 3.77 10.02
CA ALA A 54 -4.09 2.75 9.93
C ALA A 54 -4.55 1.59 9.04
N ASP A 55 -5.80 1.15 9.20
CA ASP A 55 -6.44 0.18 8.30
C ASP A 55 -6.40 0.64 6.84
N MET A 56 -6.70 1.92 6.59
CA MET A 56 -6.65 2.45 5.24
C MET A 56 -5.23 2.51 4.68
N ASP A 57 -4.23 2.88 5.47
CA ASP A 57 -2.83 2.86 5.03
C ASP A 57 -2.35 1.43 4.73
N LEU A 58 -2.71 0.45 5.57
CA LEU A 58 -2.42 -0.96 5.33
C LEU A 58 -3.10 -1.47 4.06
N TYR A 59 -4.38 -1.16 3.85
CA TYR A 59 -5.10 -1.49 2.62
C TYR A 59 -4.38 -0.94 1.38
N VAL A 60 -3.94 0.32 1.41
CA VAL A 60 -3.21 0.88 0.26
C VAL A 60 -1.86 0.20 0.04
N ILE A 61 -1.16 -0.22 1.10
CA ILE A 61 0.08 -1.01 0.97
C ILE A 61 -0.18 -2.33 0.22
N GLU A 62 -1.20 -3.09 0.65
CA GLU A 62 -1.61 -4.34 0.00
C GLU A 62 -2.00 -4.12 -1.48
N VAL A 63 -2.74 -3.05 -1.75
CA VAL A 63 -3.10 -2.65 -3.12
C VAL A 63 -1.86 -2.41 -3.96
N ARG A 64 -0.84 -1.71 -3.46
CA ARG A 64 0.39 -1.43 -4.22
C ARG A 64 1.23 -2.67 -4.48
N LEU A 65 1.29 -3.59 -3.53
CA LEU A 65 1.96 -4.88 -3.71
C LEU A 65 1.22 -5.71 -4.77
N SER A 66 -0.12 -5.76 -4.70
CA SER A 66 -0.97 -6.45 -5.69
C SER A 66 -0.89 -5.82 -7.09
N GLU A 67 -0.82 -4.49 -7.19
CA GLU A 67 -0.62 -3.77 -8.46
C GLU A 67 0.71 -4.18 -9.12
N ALA A 68 1.77 -4.31 -8.32
CA ALA A 68 3.07 -4.76 -8.81
C ALA A 68 3.01 -6.21 -9.30
N GLU A 69 2.41 -7.12 -8.53
CA GLU A 69 2.25 -8.53 -8.91
C GLU A 69 1.47 -8.71 -10.22
N ARG A 70 0.40 -7.92 -10.39
CA ARG A 70 -0.36 -7.91 -11.63
C ARG A 70 0.47 -7.43 -12.81
N LEU A 71 1.25 -6.36 -12.63
CA LEU A 71 2.16 -5.86 -13.67
C LEU A 71 3.30 -6.84 -13.98
N ILE A 72 3.80 -7.58 -13.00
CA ILE A 72 4.79 -8.64 -13.19
C ILE A 72 4.18 -9.77 -14.04
N SER A 73 2.99 -10.22 -13.68
CA SER A 73 2.26 -11.29 -14.39
C SER A 73 1.94 -10.90 -15.83
N ASP A 74 1.58 -9.64 -16.07
CA ASP A 74 1.33 -9.11 -17.41
C ASP A 74 2.62 -8.75 -18.18
N SER A 75 3.81 -8.94 -17.58
CA SER A 75 5.10 -8.50 -18.14
C SER A 75 5.17 -7.01 -18.51
N ARG A 76 4.46 -6.18 -17.73
CA ARG A 76 4.34 -4.72 -17.88
C ARG A 76 5.06 -3.94 -16.77
N LEU A 77 5.69 -4.62 -15.81
CA LEU A 77 6.49 -3.96 -14.78
C LEU A 77 7.81 -3.46 -15.39
N ASP A 78 7.93 -2.15 -15.53
CA ASP A 78 9.18 -1.48 -15.91
C ASP A 78 9.79 -0.68 -14.75
N ALA A 79 10.99 -0.14 -14.95
CA ALA A 79 11.71 0.62 -13.93
C ALA A 79 10.99 1.91 -13.49
N ALA A 80 10.29 2.59 -14.40
CA ALA A 80 9.57 3.82 -14.08
C ALA A 80 8.32 3.52 -13.25
N VAL A 81 7.61 2.44 -13.60
CA VAL A 81 6.45 1.95 -12.87
C VAL A 81 6.85 1.41 -11.49
N CYS A 82 7.92 0.62 -11.40
CA CYS A 82 8.47 0.15 -10.13
C CYS A 82 8.75 1.32 -9.19
N LYS A 83 9.43 2.36 -9.67
CA LYS A 83 9.71 3.57 -8.88
C LYS A 83 8.45 4.29 -8.38
N LYS A 84 7.37 4.34 -9.17
CA LYS A 84 6.09 4.92 -8.72
C LYS A 84 5.48 4.12 -7.58
N ILE A 85 5.46 2.79 -7.71
CA ILE A 85 4.95 1.87 -6.69
C ILE A 85 5.78 2.04 -5.40
N GLU A 86 7.10 2.02 -5.51
CA GLU A 86 8.01 2.16 -4.37
C GLU A 86 7.80 3.48 -3.62
N ASN A 87 7.71 4.60 -4.34
CA ASN A 87 7.45 5.90 -3.71
C ASN A 87 6.12 5.91 -2.96
N SER A 88 5.07 5.34 -3.56
CA SER A 88 3.76 5.23 -2.91
C SER A 88 3.80 4.31 -1.70
N LEU A 89 4.47 3.17 -1.79
CA LEU A 89 4.64 2.22 -0.68
C LEU A 89 5.37 2.89 0.49
N ASN A 90 6.49 3.57 0.22
CA ASN A 90 7.28 4.22 1.25
C ASN A 90 6.48 5.29 2.01
N ALA A 91 5.71 6.10 1.27
CA ALA A 91 4.84 7.10 1.87
C ALA A 91 3.77 6.48 2.78
N ARG A 92 3.19 5.34 2.37
CA ARG A 92 2.15 4.65 3.14
C ARG A 92 2.69 3.90 4.34
N VAL A 93 3.84 3.23 4.22
CA VAL A 93 4.52 2.59 5.36
C VAL A 93 4.89 3.63 6.41
N ALA A 94 5.49 4.76 6.02
CA ALA A 94 5.80 5.84 6.96
C ALA A 94 4.55 6.49 7.58
N SER A 95 3.40 6.45 6.90
CA SER A 95 2.13 6.89 7.47
C SER A 95 1.62 5.87 8.50
N LEU A 96 1.65 4.58 8.16
CA LEU A 96 1.23 3.49 9.02
C LEU A 96 2.04 3.45 10.32
N GLU A 97 3.37 3.56 10.24
CA GLU A 97 4.27 3.66 11.39
C GLU A 97 3.86 4.77 12.36
N ARG A 98 3.59 5.96 11.82
CA ARG A 98 3.13 7.11 12.63
C ARG A 98 1.78 6.86 13.28
N ARG A 99 0.87 6.10 12.64
CA ARG A 99 -0.44 5.76 13.21
C ARG A 99 -0.33 4.73 14.31
N ILE A 100 0.50 3.70 14.12
CA ILE A 100 0.81 2.71 15.16
C ILE A 100 1.41 3.41 16.38
N ALA A 101 2.33 4.36 16.19
CA ALA A 101 2.87 5.17 17.27
C ALA A 101 1.77 5.97 17.99
N ARG A 102 0.88 6.66 17.26
CA ARG A 102 -0.23 7.42 17.87
C ARG A 102 -1.24 6.54 18.62
N LEU A 103 -1.51 5.33 18.14
CA LEU A 103 -2.37 4.37 18.86
C LEU A 103 -1.76 4.05 20.22
N ARG A 104 -0.45 3.80 20.29
CA ARG A 104 0.27 3.58 21.56
C ARG A 104 0.26 4.81 22.47
N GLU A 105 0.48 6.00 21.92
CA GLU A 105 0.42 7.26 22.68
C GLU A 105 -0.96 7.50 23.30
N HIS A 106 -2.03 7.04 22.66
CA HIS A 106 -3.39 7.09 23.17
C HIS A 106 -3.75 5.91 24.09
N GLY A 107 -2.81 5.02 24.39
CA GLY A 107 -3.02 3.84 25.24
C GLY A 107 -3.71 2.67 24.55
N ASP A 108 -3.94 2.73 23.23
CA ASP A 108 -4.54 1.66 22.45
C ASP A 108 -3.46 0.67 21.95
N PHE A 109 -2.79 0.03 22.90
CA PHE A 109 -1.69 -0.89 22.62
C PHE A 109 -2.16 -2.14 21.88
N THR A 110 -3.38 -2.61 22.14
CA THR A 110 -3.97 -3.77 21.44
C THR A 110 -4.19 -3.46 19.96
N ALA A 111 -4.78 -2.31 19.61
CA ALA A 111 -4.96 -1.94 18.20
C ALA A 111 -3.61 -1.72 17.50
N ALA A 112 -2.64 -1.11 18.20
CA ALA A 112 -1.29 -0.95 17.66
C ALA A 112 -0.63 -2.30 17.32
N ALA A 113 -0.73 -3.28 18.22
CA ALA A 113 -0.20 -4.62 18.01
C ALA A 113 -0.92 -5.38 16.88
N ASP A 114 -2.25 -5.29 16.80
CA ASP A 114 -3.05 -5.92 15.73
C ASP A 114 -2.65 -5.39 14.35
N ILE A 115 -2.63 -4.06 14.18
CA ILE A 115 -2.24 -3.42 12.91
C ILE A 115 -0.81 -3.81 12.53
N ALA A 116 0.12 -3.80 13.49
CA ALA A 116 1.51 -4.16 13.23
C ALA A 116 1.67 -5.63 12.81
N TRP A 117 0.94 -6.54 13.45
CA TRP A 117 0.90 -7.95 13.07
C TRP A 117 0.33 -8.16 11.68
N ARG A 118 -0.79 -7.50 11.35
CA ARG A 118 -1.41 -7.57 10.01
C ARG A 118 -0.48 -7.02 8.94
N PHE A 119 0.24 -5.94 9.22
CA PHE A 119 1.25 -5.40 8.31
C PHE A 119 2.39 -6.40 8.06
N GLN A 120 2.91 -7.04 9.11
CA GLN A 120 3.91 -8.10 8.95
C GLN A 120 3.38 -9.27 8.12
N ALA A 121 2.15 -9.72 8.38
CA ALA A 121 1.53 -10.81 7.65
C ALA A 121 1.37 -10.49 6.16
N ALA A 122 0.90 -9.28 5.82
CA ALA A 122 0.78 -8.81 4.45
C ALA A 122 2.14 -8.75 3.75
N ALA A 123 3.14 -8.15 4.39
CA ALA A 123 4.50 -8.06 3.83
C ALA A 123 5.10 -9.46 3.60
N ALA A 124 4.87 -10.40 4.51
CA ALA A 124 5.36 -11.78 4.40
C ALA A 124 4.72 -12.52 3.21
N ALA A 125 3.40 -12.40 3.04
CA ALA A 125 2.67 -13.03 1.94
C ALA A 125 3.18 -12.54 0.57
N HIS A 126 3.33 -11.22 0.40
CA HIS A 126 3.82 -10.64 -0.84
C HIS A 126 5.31 -10.91 -1.08
N ALA A 127 6.15 -10.97 -0.04
CA ALA A 127 7.54 -11.38 -0.17
C ALA A 127 7.68 -12.82 -0.67
N ALA A 128 6.82 -13.73 -0.21
CA ALA A 128 6.78 -15.11 -0.66
C ALA A 128 6.36 -15.23 -2.13
N LEU A 129 5.28 -14.54 -2.53
CA LEU A 129 4.81 -14.50 -3.92
C LEU A 129 5.87 -13.96 -4.88
N LEU A 130 6.57 -12.89 -4.48
CA LEU A 130 7.66 -12.33 -5.29
C LEU A 130 8.85 -13.28 -5.39
N SER A 131 9.18 -14.00 -4.33
CA SER A 131 10.23 -15.03 -4.37
C SER A 131 9.90 -16.15 -5.36
N GLU A 132 8.63 -16.56 -5.43
CA GLU A 132 8.15 -17.52 -6.42
C GLU A 132 8.20 -16.95 -7.83
N ALA A 133 7.73 -15.71 -8.03
CA ALA A 133 7.81 -15.02 -9.31
C ALA A 133 9.26 -14.89 -9.81
N GLN A 134 10.22 -14.63 -8.91
CA GLN A 134 11.65 -14.59 -9.23
C GLN A 134 12.15 -15.95 -9.74
N ALA A 135 11.81 -17.03 -9.05
CA ALA A 135 12.19 -18.39 -9.46
C ALA A 135 11.62 -18.74 -10.85
N ASN A 136 10.38 -18.34 -11.12
CA ASN A 136 9.75 -18.53 -12.43
C ASN A 136 10.39 -17.66 -13.52
N ALA A 137 10.73 -16.42 -13.21
CA ALA A 137 11.42 -15.53 -14.14
C ALA A 137 12.82 -16.04 -14.48
N GLU A 138 13.53 -16.69 -13.55
CA GLU A 138 14.85 -17.27 -13.85
C GLU A 138 14.82 -18.31 -14.97
N ALA A 139 13.71 -19.05 -15.09
CA ALA A 139 13.53 -20.10 -16.09
C ALA A 139 13.22 -19.60 -17.52
N GLY A 140 12.79 -18.34 -17.71
CA GLY A 140 12.38 -17.87 -19.05
C GLY A 140 12.16 -16.37 -19.24
N GLY A 141 12.36 -15.54 -18.22
CA GLY A 141 12.20 -14.09 -18.28
C GLY A 141 13.38 -13.38 -18.96
N SER A 142 13.11 -12.21 -19.55
CA SER A 142 14.17 -11.36 -20.11
C SER A 142 15.11 -10.82 -19.01
N ALA A 143 16.36 -10.49 -19.35
CA ALA A 143 17.30 -9.93 -18.38
C ALA A 143 16.78 -8.64 -17.71
N ALA A 144 16.07 -7.79 -18.46
CA ALA A 144 15.45 -6.59 -17.93
C ALA A 144 14.33 -6.92 -16.92
N GLN A 145 13.48 -7.89 -17.23
CA GLN A 145 12.41 -8.34 -16.33
C GLN A 145 12.97 -8.95 -15.05
N LYS A 146 14.00 -9.78 -15.15
CA LYS A 146 14.71 -10.35 -13.99
C LYS A 146 15.27 -9.26 -13.08
N ALA A 147 15.90 -8.23 -13.66
CA ALA A 147 16.48 -7.12 -12.91
C ALA A 147 15.41 -6.30 -12.16
N VAL A 148 14.32 -5.93 -12.84
CA VAL A 148 13.23 -5.15 -12.22
C VAL A 148 12.52 -5.95 -11.13
N LEU A 149 12.21 -7.22 -11.40
CA LEU A 149 11.60 -8.12 -10.42
C LEU A 149 12.53 -8.34 -9.22
N GLY A 150 13.83 -8.47 -9.46
CA GLY A 150 14.85 -8.58 -8.42
C GLY A 150 14.85 -7.39 -7.47
N ALA A 151 14.91 -6.18 -8.03
CA ALA A 151 14.87 -4.95 -7.25
C ALA A 151 13.59 -4.82 -6.42
N PHE A 152 12.43 -5.12 -7.03
CA PHE A 152 11.16 -5.06 -6.32
C PHE A 152 11.06 -6.10 -5.20
N ALA A 153 11.52 -7.33 -5.44
CA ALA A 153 11.53 -8.37 -4.42
C ALA A 153 12.47 -8.06 -3.25
N GLU A 154 13.63 -7.45 -3.51
CA GLU A 154 14.52 -6.93 -2.47
C GLU A 154 13.83 -5.84 -1.64
N ARG A 155 13.10 -4.93 -2.29
CA ARG A 155 12.33 -3.89 -1.58
C ARG A 155 11.25 -4.47 -0.69
N THR A 156 10.50 -5.47 -1.16
CA THR A 156 9.44 -6.12 -0.36
C THR A 156 10.02 -6.91 0.81
N ARG A 157 11.20 -7.52 0.66
CA ARG A 157 11.92 -8.14 1.80
C ARG A 157 12.34 -7.10 2.83
N ALA A 158 12.90 -5.96 2.42
CA ALA A 158 13.23 -4.87 3.34
C ALA A 158 11.99 -4.33 4.07
N MET A 159 10.83 -4.31 3.41
CA MET A 159 9.55 -3.95 4.04
C MET A 159 9.10 -5.00 5.08
N LEU A 160 9.26 -6.29 4.79
CA LEU A 160 9.00 -7.34 5.76
C LEU A 160 9.89 -7.20 7.00
N ASP A 161 11.17 -6.87 6.84
CA ASP A 161 12.07 -6.63 7.96
C ASP A 161 11.57 -5.47 8.83
N ILE A 162 11.19 -4.34 8.22
CA ILE A 162 10.56 -3.21 8.92
C ILE A 162 9.29 -3.65 9.66
N ALA A 163 8.38 -4.33 8.97
CA ALA A 163 7.12 -4.78 9.53
C ALA A 163 7.31 -5.75 10.70
N SER A 164 8.30 -6.65 10.61
CA SER A 164 8.65 -7.57 11.69
C SER A 164 9.17 -6.84 12.93
N GLY A 165 9.98 -5.79 12.76
CA GLY A 165 10.48 -4.96 13.85
C GLY A 165 9.36 -4.20 14.55
N ILE A 166 8.45 -3.60 13.78
CA ILE A 166 7.29 -2.89 14.31
C ILE A 166 6.35 -3.84 15.05
N SER A 167 6.08 -5.03 14.51
CA SER A 167 5.22 -6.02 15.16
C SER A 167 5.81 -6.52 16.47
N ALA A 168 7.11 -6.79 16.51
CA ALA A 168 7.79 -7.20 17.74
C ALA A 168 7.70 -6.10 18.83
N ASP A 169 8.00 -4.85 18.48
CA ASP A 169 7.93 -3.71 19.41
C ASP A 169 6.50 -3.43 19.90
N ALA A 170 5.52 -3.44 18.98
CA ALA A 170 4.11 -3.23 19.34
C ALA A 170 3.56 -4.35 20.23
N SER A 171 3.94 -5.60 19.96
CA SER A 171 3.52 -6.76 20.77
C SER A 171 4.14 -6.73 22.17
N ALA A 172 5.41 -6.35 22.29
CA ALA A 172 6.07 -6.18 23.59
C ALA A 172 5.39 -5.07 24.40
N ALA A 173 5.12 -3.93 23.78
CA ALA A 173 4.43 -2.81 24.44
C ALA A 173 3.00 -3.17 24.89
N ALA A 174 2.29 -3.99 24.11
CA ALA A 174 0.98 -4.49 24.51
C ALA A 174 1.05 -5.46 25.69
N ALA A 175 2.08 -6.32 25.75
CA ALA A 175 2.29 -7.23 26.87
C ALA A 175 2.61 -6.50 28.18
N ASP A 176 3.41 -5.43 28.12
CA ASP A 176 3.78 -4.62 29.30
C ASP A 176 2.63 -3.74 29.83
N ALA A 177 1.56 -3.57 29.05
CA ALA A 177 0.41 -2.74 29.42
C ALA A 177 -0.63 -3.46 30.31
N PHE A 178 -0.48 -4.78 30.53
CA PHE A 178 -1.37 -5.62 31.33
C PHE A 178 -0.66 -6.21 32.55
#